data_AF-A0A373LGX4-F1
#
_entry.id   AF-A0A373LGX4-F1
#
_cell.length_a   1.000
_cell.length_b   1.000
_cell.length_c   1.000
_cell.angle_alpha   90.00
_cell.angle_beta   90.00
_cell.angle_gamma   90.00
#
_symmetry.space_group_name_H-M   'P 1'
#
loop_
_entity.id
_entity.type
_entity.pdbx_description
1 polymer ?
#
loop_
_entity_poly.entity_id
_entity_poly.type
_entity_poly.pdbx_seq_one_letter_code
_entity_poly.pdbx_strand_id
1 'polypeptide(L)'
;MSIIYDIVINLIDYLIIFKYFNCFSEKRNMEKKYCISLFCGCIILISVVNQFHNQSMNLILCILIMYLYNLSFSYSISYHIILPVLYIGFGIVAELIGFFILNISGEMIPYFIRYYGSSFICEFIRFLIVYVICGIKEMKLPKLSFDTGKFLVIIPLSSIVICCIAINIVQNSKNGLVNIMCLVIIIMTITSNVLMFKMFLKVIDTLSDNYEKEMLLQEA
;
A
#
# COMPACT_ATOMS: atom_id res chain seq x y z
N MET A 1 -14.29 -9.32 -19.73
CA MET A 1 -14.17 -8.84 -18.33
C MET A 1 -15.16 -7.72 -18.11
N SER A 2 -15.79 -7.64 -16.94
CA SER A 2 -16.83 -6.64 -16.69
C SER A 2 -16.19 -5.42 -16.04
N ILE A 3 -16.12 -4.34 -16.83
CA ILE A 3 -15.64 -3.00 -16.46
C ILE A 3 -16.23 -2.53 -15.13
N ILE A 4 -17.45 -2.97 -14.82
CA ILE A 4 -18.16 -2.64 -13.59
C ILE A 4 -17.41 -3.17 -12.36
N TYR A 5 -16.88 -4.40 -12.38
CA TYR A 5 -16.13 -4.93 -11.24
C TYR A 5 -14.79 -4.23 -11.07
N ASP A 6 -14.11 -3.90 -12.16
CA ASP A 6 -12.84 -3.15 -12.11
C ASP A 6 -13.07 -1.76 -11.51
N ILE A 7 -14.15 -1.07 -11.90
CA ILE A 7 -14.54 0.23 -11.32
C ILE A 7 -14.85 0.09 -9.83
N VAL A 8 -15.59 -0.94 -9.41
CA VAL A 8 -15.95 -1.16 -8.00
C VAL A 8 -14.71 -1.42 -7.15
N ILE A 9 -13.81 -2.30 -7.60
CA ILE A 9 -12.56 -2.61 -6.89
C ILE A 9 -11.68 -1.38 -6.79
N ASN A 10 -11.48 -0.67 -7.91
CA ASN A 10 -10.69 0.55 -7.93
C ASN A 10 -11.30 1.59 -6.98
N LEU A 11 -12.63 1.77 -6.97
CA LEU A 11 -13.31 2.69 -6.05
C LEU A 11 -13.03 2.33 -4.57
N ILE A 12 -13.06 1.04 -4.23
CA ILE A 12 -12.76 0.57 -2.87
C ILE A 12 -11.31 0.91 -2.50
N ASP A 13 -10.33 0.56 -3.34
CA ASP A 13 -8.91 0.85 -3.09
C ASP A 13 -8.70 2.35 -2.86
N TYR A 14 -9.31 3.16 -3.72
CA TYR A 14 -9.24 4.61 -3.61
C TYR A 14 -9.85 5.18 -2.32
N LEU A 15 -10.94 4.60 -1.80
CA LEU A 15 -11.50 4.97 -0.51
C LEU A 15 -10.56 4.59 0.65
N ILE A 16 -9.85 3.47 0.52
CA ILE A 16 -8.83 3.02 1.48
C ILE A 16 -7.63 4.00 1.46
N ILE A 17 -7.14 4.36 0.27
CA ILE A 17 -6.09 5.37 0.05
C ILE A 17 -6.50 6.71 0.68
N PHE A 18 -7.73 7.16 0.42
CA PHE A 18 -8.27 8.40 0.99
C PHE A 18 -8.19 8.37 2.52
N LYS A 19 -8.69 7.29 3.12
CA LYS A 19 -8.72 7.16 4.59
C LYS A 19 -7.31 7.12 5.17
N TYR A 20 -6.41 6.40 4.50
CA TYR A 20 -5.01 6.31 4.90
C TYR A 20 -4.35 7.69 4.92
N PHE A 21 -4.39 8.46 3.83
CA PHE A 21 -3.78 9.79 3.81
C PHE A 21 -4.49 10.76 4.77
N ASN A 22 -5.82 10.74 4.83
CA ASN A 22 -6.57 11.64 5.70
C ASN A 22 -6.26 11.43 7.20
N CYS A 23 -5.80 10.26 7.60
CA CYS A 23 -5.33 9.99 8.96
C CYS A 23 -4.07 10.78 9.34
N PHE A 24 -3.25 11.14 8.36
CA PHE A 24 -1.97 11.81 8.59
C PHE A 24 -2.09 13.33 8.49
N SER A 25 -3.03 13.87 7.69
CA SER A 25 -3.30 15.30 7.62
C SER A 25 -4.73 15.55 7.15
N GLU A 26 -5.49 16.25 7.98
CA GLU A 26 -6.82 16.73 7.62
C GLU A 26 -6.77 17.99 6.73
N LYS A 27 -5.61 18.67 6.67
CA LYS A 27 -5.41 19.90 5.91
C LYS A 27 -5.03 19.59 4.46
N ARG A 28 -5.85 20.07 3.53
CA ARG A 28 -5.63 19.95 2.08
C ARG A 28 -5.15 21.25 1.48
N ASN A 29 -4.25 21.15 0.50
CA ASN A 29 -3.81 22.29 -0.30
C ASN A 29 -4.80 22.63 -1.42
N MET A 30 -5.63 21.67 -1.82
CA MET A 30 -6.58 21.79 -2.94
C MET A 30 -8.03 21.83 -2.45
N GLU A 31 -8.87 22.63 -3.12
CA GLU A 31 -10.31 22.65 -2.81
C GLU A 31 -10.97 21.28 -3.07
N LYS A 32 -11.99 20.95 -2.28
CA LYS A 32 -12.68 19.65 -2.32
C LYS A 32 -13.19 19.27 -3.71
N LYS A 33 -13.67 20.23 -4.51
CA LYS A 33 -14.22 19.97 -5.86
C LYS A 33 -13.16 19.44 -6.84
N TYR A 34 -11.97 20.05 -6.84
CA TYR A 34 -10.86 19.60 -7.71
C TYR A 34 -10.31 18.24 -7.28
N CYS A 35 -10.25 17.97 -5.98
CA CYS A 35 -9.90 16.64 -5.44
C CYS A 35 -10.85 15.54 -5.94
N ILE A 36 -12.17 15.77 -5.90
CA ILE A 36 -13.16 14.78 -6.35
C ILE A 36 -13.05 14.58 -7.87
N SER A 37 -12.80 15.64 -8.63
CA SER A 37 -12.61 15.55 -10.08
C SER A 37 -11.36 14.74 -10.45
N LEU A 38 -10.22 15.03 -9.80
CA LEU A 38 -8.98 14.25 -9.96
C LEU A 38 -9.21 12.78 -9.64
N PHE A 39 -9.90 12.51 -8.52
CA PHE A 39 -10.24 11.16 -8.08
C PHE A 39 -11.06 10.39 -9.12
N CYS A 40 -12.15 10.98 -9.62
CA CYS A 40 -12.97 10.36 -10.66
C CYS A 40 -12.16 10.11 -11.95
N GLY A 41 -11.34 11.07 -12.38
CA GLY A 41 -10.48 10.92 -13.56
C GLY A 41 -9.49 9.76 -13.40
N CYS A 42 -8.88 9.65 -12.23
CA CYS A 42 -7.92 8.59 -11.89
C CYS A 42 -8.53 7.18 -11.90
N ILE A 43 -9.73 7.01 -11.34
CA ILE A 43 -10.45 5.71 -11.37
C ILE A 43 -10.76 5.30 -12.80
N ILE A 44 -11.24 6.23 -13.62
CA ILE A 44 -11.58 5.95 -15.02
C ILE A 44 -10.31 5.55 -15.78
N LEU A 45 -9.22 6.28 -15.59
CA LEU A 45 -7.97 6.05 -16.31
C LEU A 45 -7.32 4.70 -15.94
N ILE A 46 -7.28 4.31 -14.66
CA ILE A 46 -6.84 2.96 -14.24
C ILE A 46 -7.77 1.88 -14.79
N SER A 47 -9.08 2.09 -14.74
CA SER A 47 -10.05 1.10 -15.22
C SER A 47 -9.90 0.85 -16.73
N VAL A 48 -9.54 1.89 -17.50
CA VAL A 48 -9.21 1.76 -18.93
C VAL A 48 -7.88 1.03 -19.12
N VAL A 49 -6.84 1.39 -18.36
CA VAL A 49 -5.52 0.73 -18.47
C VAL A 49 -5.56 -0.75 -18.06
N ASN A 50 -6.40 -1.11 -17.10
CA ASN A 50 -6.66 -2.51 -16.71
C ASN A 50 -7.15 -3.38 -17.88
N GLN A 51 -7.84 -2.81 -18.88
CA GLN A 51 -8.31 -3.55 -20.05
C GLN A 51 -7.19 -3.99 -20.99
N PHE A 52 -6.05 -3.29 -20.97
CA PHE A 52 -4.91 -3.62 -21.83
C PHE A 52 -4.11 -4.83 -21.32
N HIS A 53 -4.47 -5.39 -20.16
CA HIS A 53 -3.84 -6.57 -19.54
C HIS A 53 -2.32 -6.47 -19.35
N ASN A 54 -1.76 -5.26 -19.42
CA ASN A 54 -0.34 -5.01 -19.21
C ASN A 54 -0.08 -4.67 -17.74
N GLN A 55 0.37 -5.67 -16.98
CA GLN A 55 0.63 -5.56 -15.53
C GLN A 55 1.63 -4.45 -15.19
N SER A 56 2.68 -4.29 -16.00
CA SER A 56 3.71 -3.26 -15.76
C SER A 56 3.17 -1.85 -15.92
N MET A 57 2.35 -1.62 -16.96
CA MET A 57 1.72 -0.31 -17.18
C MET A 57 0.72 0.02 -16.08
N ASN A 58 -0.02 -0.97 -15.60
CA ASN A 58 -0.96 -0.79 -14.50
C ASN A 58 -0.23 -0.40 -13.19
N LEU A 59 0.87 -1.07 -12.89
CA LEU A 59 1.66 -0.80 -11.68
C LEU A 59 2.31 0.60 -11.72
N ILE A 60 2.91 0.98 -12.86
CA ILE A 60 3.46 2.34 -13.05
C ILE A 60 2.37 3.40 -12.88
N LEU A 61 1.20 3.17 -13.46
CA LEU A 61 0.10 4.12 -13.40
C LEU A 61 -0.47 4.25 -11.98
N CYS A 62 -0.64 3.14 -11.26
CA CYS A 62 -1.06 3.15 -9.85
C CYS A 62 -0.09 3.96 -8.97
N ILE A 63 1.22 3.77 -9.15
CA ILE A 63 2.24 4.53 -8.41
C ILE A 63 2.14 6.02 -8.73
N LEU A 64 2.04 6.37 -10.02
CA LEU A 64 1.95 7.76 -10.46
C LEU A 64 0.71 8.45 -9.87
N ILE A 65 -0.43 7.77 -9.88
CA ILE A 65 -1.65 8.35 -9.35
C ILE A 65 -1.63 8.45 -7.82
N MET A 66 -1.13 7.44 -7.10
CA MET A 66 -0.95 7.55 -5.65
C MET A 66 -0.08 8.75 -5.29
N TYR A 67 0.98 9.00 -6.06
CA TYR A 67 1.84 10.17 -5.85
C TYR A 67 1.11 11.48 -6.13
N LEU A 68 0.42 11.60 -7.27
CA LEU A 68 -0.38 12.79 -7.62
C LEU A 68 -1.46 13.07 -6.57
N TYR A 69 -2.10 12.02 -6.06
CA TYR A 69 -3.13 12.14 -5.03
C TYR A 69 -2.53 12.63 -3.70
N ASN A 70 -1.36 12.11 -3.33
CA ASN A 70 -0.66 12.50 -2.12
C ASN A 70 -0.24 13.98 -2.11
N LEU A 71 0.11 14.55 -3.28
CA LEU A 71 0.41 15.98 -3.42
C LEU A 71 -0.76 16.91 -3.07
N SER A 72 -1.99 16.40 -3.06
CA SER A 72 -3.19 17.19 -2.69
C SER A 72 -3.24 17.55 -1.20
N PHE A 73 -2.50 16.84 -0.36
CA PHE A 73 -2.47 17.03 1.08
C PHE A 73 -1.29 17.90 1.53
N SER A 74 -1.46 18.58 2.66
CA SER A 74 -0.39 19.41 3.24
C SER A 74 0.43 18.58 4.24
N TYR A 75 1.59 18.10 3.79
CA TYR A 75 2.62 17.46 4.62
C TYR A 75 4.00 18.09 4.40
N SER A 76 4.99 17.71 5.20
CA SER A 76 6.39 17.98 4.86
C SER A 76 6.83 17.12 3.66
N ILE A 77 7.80 17.61 2.87
CA ILE A 77 8.26 16.95 1.64
C ILE A 77 8.65 15.48 1.84
N SER A 78 9.23 15.11 2.98
CA SER A 78 9.64 13.73 3.27
C SER A 78 8.44 12.76 3.29
N TYR A 79 7.29 13.18 3.81
CA TYR A 79 6.08 12.36 3.86
C TYR A 79 5.41 12.19 2.50
N HIS A 80 5.72 13.07 1.53
CA HIS A 80 5.24 12.87 0.16
C HIS A 80 5.83 11.62 -0.51
N ILE A 81 6.97 11.12 -0.02
CA ILE A 81 7.62 9.90 -0.50
C ILE A 81 7.35 8.72 0.43
N ILE A 82 7.43 8.91 1.74
CA ILE A 82 7.33 7.82 2.71
C ILE A 82 5.92 7.22 2.73
N LEU A 83 4.87 8.06 2.77
CA LEU A 83 3.50 7.58 2.92
C LEU A 83 3.04 6.71 1.73
N PRO A 84 3.26 7.10 0.46
CA PRO A 84 2.92 6.24 -0.68
C PRO A 84 3.72 4.94 -0.69
N VAL A 85 5.02 4.97 -0.36
CA VAL A 85 5.85 3.76 -0.35
C VAL A 85 5.39 2.77 0.72
N LEU A 86 5.05 3.25 1.92
CA LEU A 86 4.48 2.40 2.97
C LEU A 86 3.15 1.79 2.52
N TYR A 87 2.29 2.57 1.87
CA TYR A 87 1.01 2.08 1.33
C TYR A 87 1.20 1.00 0.27
N ILE A 88 2.14 1.20 -0.67
CA ILE A 88 2.53 0.19 -1.67
C ILE A 88 3.01 -1.09 -0.98
N GLY A 89 3.78 -0.97 0.11
CA GLY A 89 4.19 -2.10 0.94
C GLY A 89 3.00 -2.92 1.48
N PHE A 90 1.94 -2.26 1.98
CA PHE A 90 0.71 -2.95 2.39
C PHE A 90 0.01 -3.62 1.22
N GLY A 91 -0.01 -2.96 0.06
CA GLY A 91 -0.60 -3.49 -1.16
C GLY A 91 0.02 -4.83 -1.55
N ILE A 92 1.34 -4.94 -1.47
CA ILE A 92 2.07 -6.16 -1.82
C ILE A 92 1.80 -7.28 -0.83
N VAL A 93 1.80 -6.97 0.47
CA VAL A 93 1.45 -7.97 1.50
C VAL A 93 0.05 -8.53 1.24
N ALA A 94 -0.92 -7.66 0.95
CA ALA A 94 -2.28 -8.07 0.63
C ALA A 94 -2.36 -8.90 -0.67
N GLU A 95 -1.68 -8.48 -1.73
CA GLU A 95 -1.62 -9.19 -3.02
C GLU A 95 -1.00 -10.57 -2.91
N LEU A 96 0.07 -10.71 -2.10
CA LEU A 96 0.69 -12.01 -1.85
C LEU A 96 -0.27 -12.94 -1.13
N ILE A 97 -0.97 -12.46 -0.09
CA ILE A 97 -2.00 -13.26 0.60
C ILE A 97 -3.11 -13.67 -0.37
N GLY A 98 -3.58 -12.76 -1.22
CA GLY A 98 -4.55 -13.07 -2.27
C GLY A 98 -4.05 -14.14 -3.24
N PHE A 99 -2.80 -14.05 -3.70
CA PHE A 99 -2.18 -15.04 -4.56
C PHE A 99 -2.10 -16.43 -3.91
N PHE A 100 -1.77 -16.50 -2.62
CA PHE A 100 -1.80 -17.76 -1.87
C PHE A 100 -3.20 -18.37 -1.81
N ILE A 101 -4.22 -17.56 -1.54
CA ILE A 101 -5.63 -18.01 -1.52
C ILE A 101 -6.06 -18.51 -2.90
N LEU A 102 -5.61 -17.83 -3.96
CA LEU A 102 -5.86 -18.20 -5.36
C LEU A 102 -5.25 -19.57 -5.71
N ASN A 103 -4.01 -19.83 -5.27
CA ASN A 103 -3.34 -21.11 -5.49
C ASN A 103 -3.93 -22.25 -4.66
N ILE A 104 -4.35 -22.00 -3.41
CA ILE A 104 -4.93 -23.02 -2.52
C ILE A 104 -6.33 -23.44 -2.99
N SER A 105 -7.11 -22.51 -3.55
CA SER A 105 -8.50 -22.77 -3.98
C SER A 105 -8.62 -23.76 -5.15
N GLY A 106 -7.50 -24.12 -5.80
CA GLY A 106 -7.46 -25.11 -6.89
C GLY A 106 -8.30 -24.74 -8.11
N GLU A 107 -8.42 -25.67 -9.06
CA GLU A 107 -9.29 -25.54 -10.25
C GLU A 107 -10.78 -25.77 -9.93
N MET A 108 -11.13 -25.99 -8.65
CA MET A 108 -12.51 -26.25 -8.23
C MET A 108 -13.47 -25.07 -8.46
N ILE A 109 -12.93 -23.86 -8.67
CA ILE A 109 -13.70 -22.62 -8.82
C ILE A 109 -13.38 -21.96 -10.17
N PRO A 110 -14.39 -21.44 -10.91
CA PRO A 110 -14.18 -20.70 -12.15
C PRO A 110 -13.15 -19.56 -11.99
N TYR A 111 -12.26 -19.42 -12.98
CA TYR A 111 -11.18 -18.40 -12.98
C TYR A 111 -11.70 -16.98 -12.67
N PHE A 112 -12.87 -16.64 -13.21
CA PHE A 112 -13.54 -15.35 -12.97
C PHE A 112 -13.79 -15.09 -11.48
N ILE A 113 -14.40 -16.05 -10.78
CA ILE A 113 -14.72 -15.93 -9.35
C ILE A 113 -13.43 -15.90 -8.53
N ARG A 114 -12.42 -16.68 -8.95
CA ARG A 114 -11.13 -16.75 -8.27
C ARG A 114 -10.36 -15.41 -8.35
N TYR A 115 -10.30 -14.81 -9.52
CA TYR A 115 -9.61 -13.54 -9.75
C TYR A 115 -10.27 -12.38 -8.98
N TYR A 116 -11.57 -12.17 -9.16
CA TYR A 116 -12.29 -11.08 -8.50
C TYR A 116 -12.44 -11.31 -6.99
N GLY A 117 -12.61 -12.56 -6.56
CA GLY A 117 -12.62 -12.94 -5.15
C GLY A 117 -11.29 -12.65 -4.47
N SER A 118 -10.17 -13.05 -5.10
CA SER A 118 -8.82 -12.73 -4.59
C SER A 118 -8.61 -11.22 -4.50
N SER A 119 -8.96 -10.47 -5.55
CA SER A 119 -8.80 -9.01 -5.55
C SER A 119 -9.63 -8.34 -4.46
N PHE A 120 -10.87 -8.78 -4.24
CA PHE A 120 -11.71 -8.27 -3.16
C PHE A 120 -11.14 -8.59 -1.77
N ILE A 121 -10.59 -9.80 -1.58
CA ILE A 121 -9.92 -10.17 -0.33
C ILE A 121 -8.67 -9.29 -0.10
N CYS A 122 -7.89 -9.01 -1.14
CA CYS A 122 -6.74 -8.10 -1.05
C CYS A 122 -7.18 -6.72 -0.55
N GLU A 123 -8.24 -6.15 -1.14
CA GLU A 123 -8.77 -4.85 -0.72
C GLU A 123 -9.32 -4.89 0.71
N PHE A 124 -9.98 -5.98 1.11
CA PHE A 124 -10.46 -6.15 2.48
C PHE A 124 -9.31 -6.21 3.50
N ILE A 125 -8.24 -6.95 3.19
CA ILE A 125 -7.03 -6.98 4.03
C ILE A 125 -6.41 -5.59 4.12
N ARG A 126 -6.28 -4.88 2.98
CA ARG A 126 -5.74 -3.53 2.93
C ARG A 126 -6.58 -2.56 3.76
N PHE A 127 -7.90 -2.66 3.69
CA PHE A 127 -8.82 -1.91 4.54
C PHE A 127 -8.61 -2.19 6.02
N LEU A 128 -8.48 -3.46 6.44
CA LEU A 128 -8.22 -3.82 7.84
C LEU A 128 -6.90 -3.26 8.34
N ILE A 129 -5.84 -3.35 7.52
CA ILE A 129 -4.53 -2.76 7.84
C ILE A 129 -4.72 -1.26 8.05
N VAL A 130 -5.25 -0.53 7.08
CA VAL A 130 -5.46 0.92 7.18
C VAL A 130 -6.37 1.28 8.36
N TYR A 131 -7.41 0.49 8.64
CA TYR A 131 -8.28 0.71 9.81
C TYR A 131 -7.52 0.61 11.13
N VAL A 132 -6.63 -0.38 11.28
CA VAL A 132 -5.79 -0.52 12.47
C VAL A 132 -4.81 0.64 12.58
N ILE A 133 -4.19 1.04 11.47
CA ILE A 133 -3.25 2.18 11.43
C ILE A 133 -3.95 3.47 11.83
N CYS A 134 -5.13 3.73 11.26
CA CYS A 134 -5.91 4.92 11.54
C CYS A 134 -6.61 4.88 12.91
N GLY A 135 -6.73 3.71 13.52
CA GLY A 135 -7.28 3.54 14.87
C GLY A 135 -6.27 3.86 15.97
N ILE A 136 -4.97 3.91 15.65
CA ILE A 136 -3.95 4.46 16.54
C ILE A 136 -4.16 5.98 16.54
N LYS A 137 -4.29 6.56 17.75
CA LYS A 137 -4.56 8.00 18.02
C LYS A 137 -3.90 8.95 17.00
N GLU A 138 -4.54 10.10 16.74
CA GLU A 138 -4.04 11.18 15.86
C GLU A 138 -2.51 11.28 15.90
N MET A 139 -1.86 10.73 14.86
CA MET A 139 -0.42 10.77 14.76
C MET A 139 -0.02 12.18 14.37
N LYS A 140 0.42 12.98 15.35
CA LYS A 140 1.16 14.20 15.05
C LYS A 140 2.45 13.77 14.36
N LEU A 141 2.55 14.00 13.06
CA LEU A 141 3.76 13.69 12.28
C LEU A 141 4.85 14.73 12.59
N PRO A 142 5.88 14.41 13.41
CA PRO A 142 6.99 15.32 13.61
C PRO A 142 7.79 15.46 12.31
N LYS A 143 8.67 16.46 12.21
CA LYS A 143 9.58 16.57 11.06
C LYS A 143 10.53 15.36 11.06
N LEU A 144 10.30 14.41 10.16
CA LEU A 144 11.22 13.30 9.96
C LEU A 144 12.42 13.74 9.12
N SER A 145 13.63 13.40 9.55
CA SER A 145 14.83 13.62 8.74
C SER A 145 14.83 12.67 7.53
N PHE A 146 15.36 13.15 6.41
CA PHE A 146 15.47 12.34 5.19
C PHE A 146 16.31 11.06 5.40
N ASP A 147 17.28 11.08 6.30
CA ASP A 147 18.17 9.94 6.52
C ASP A 147 17.47 8.78 7.24
N THR A 148 16.59 9.07 8.20
CA THR A 148 15.75 8.04 8.82
C THR A 148 14.66 7.53 7.86
N GLY A 149 14.12 8.42 7.01
CA GLY A 149 13.12 8.09 5.99
C GLY A 149 13.63 7.14 4.89
N LYS A 150 14.91 7.21 4.52
CA LYS A 150 15.49 6.34 3.46
C LYS A 150 15.37 4.85 3.79
N PHE A 151 15.66 4.44 5.03
CA PHE A 151 15.59 3.03 5.42
C PHE A 151 14.15 2.49 5.43
N LEU A 152 13.20 3.35 5.80
CA LEU A 152 11.77 3.04 5.76
C LEU A 152 11.24 2.82 4.33
N VAL A 153 11.90 3.39 3.33
CA VAL A 153 11.54 3.29 1.90
C VAL A 153 12.27 2.13 1.21
N ILE A 154 13.54 1.89 1.53
CA ILE A 154 14.36 0.86 0.86
C ILE A 154 13.84 -0.56 1.13
N ILE A 155 13.36 -0.83 2.34
CA ILE A 155 12.94 -2.17 2.75
C ILE A 155 11.65 -2.63 2.06
N PRO A 156 10.56 -1.84 2.02
CA PRO A 156 9.39 -2.21 1.23
C PRO A 156 9.72 -2.31 -0.26
N LEU A 157 10.61 -1.46 -0.81
CA LEU A 157 11.06 -1.56 -2.21
C LEU A 157 11.81 -2.86 -2.50
N SER A 158 12.74 -3.27 -1.64
CA SER A 158 13.46 -4.54 -1.81
C SER A 158 12.54 -5.75 -1.65
N SER A 159 11.53 -5.64 -0.77
CA SER A 159 10.49 -6.65 -0.59
C SER A 159 9.69 -6.91 -1.88
N ILE A 160 9.41 -5.86 -2.67
CA ILE A 160 8.73 -5.99 -3.98
C ILE A 160 9.54 -6.87 -4.91
N VAL A 161 10.83 -6.53 -5.07
CA VAL A 161 11.74 -7.19 -6.00
C VAL A 161 11.87 -8.68 -5.64
N ILE A 162 12.05 -8.97 -4.35
CA ILE A 162 12.15 -10.35 -3.85
C ILE A 162 10.87 -11.14 -4.15
N CYS A 163 9.70 -10.55 -3.89
CA CYS A 163 8.42 -11.20 -4.13
C CYS A 163 8.14 -11.43 -5.63
N CYS A 164 8.44 -10.46 -6.50
CA CYS A 164 8.30 -10.64 -7.95
C CYS A 164 9.17 -11.78 -8.48
N ILE A 165 10.42 -11.86 -8.02
CA ILE A 165 11.34 -12.95 -8.39
C ILE A 165 10.80 -14.29 -7.88
N ALA A 166 10.34 -14.36 -6.63
CA ALA A 166 9.81 -15.58 -6.04
C ALA A 166 8.57 -16.10 -6.79
N ILE A 167 7.63 -15.22 -7.16
CA ILE A 167 6.42 -15.60 -7.93
C ILE A 167 6.81 -16.12 -9.32
N ASN A 168 7.72 -15.44 -10.00
CA ASN A 168 8.17 -15.85 -11.33
C ASN A 168 8.84 -17.24 -11.30
N ILE A 169 9.58 -17.54 -10.22
CA ILE A 169 10.16 -18.88 -10.01
C ILE A 169 9.05 -19.91 -9.76
N VAL A 170 8.08 -19.62 -8.88
CA VAL A 170 6.96 -20.53 -8.58
C VAL A 170 6.18 -20.90 -9.83
N GLN A 171 5.87 -19.93 -10.69
CA GLN A 171 5.10 -20.16 -11.91
C GLN A 171 5.86 -21.00 -12.95
N ASN A 172 7.19 -20.88 -13.00
CA ASN A 172 8.01 -21.61 -13.96
C ASN A 172 8.54 -22.95 -13.41
N SER A 173 8.47 -23.17 -12.10
CA SER A 173 8.99 -24.38 -11.48
C SER A 173 7.91 -25.48 -11.40
N LYS A 174 8.25 -26.67 -11.90
CA LYS A 174 7.45 -27.89 -11.70
C LYS A 174 7.88 -28.67 -10.45
N ASN A 175 8.82 -28.13 -9.67
CA ASN A 175 9.43 -28.80 -8.54
C ASN A 175 8.78 -28.34 -7.22
N GLY A 176 8.16 -29.27 -6.49
CA GLY A 176 7.53 -28.98 -5.20
C GLY A 176 8.47 -28.39 -4.15
N LEU A 177 9.75 -28.78 -4.15
CA LEU A 177 10.76 -28.22 -3.24
C LEU A 177 11.04 -26.74 -3.51
N VAL A 178 11.16 -26.36 -4.79
CA VAL A 178 11.39 -24.96 -5.19
C VAL A 178 10.19 -24.09 -4.80
N ASN A 179 8.97 -24.61 -5.02
CA ASN A 179 7.76 -23.94 -4.57
C ASN A 179 7.76 -23.72 -3.05
N ILE A 180 8.08 -24.74 -2.25
CA ILE A 180 8.16 -24.60 -0.78
C ILE A 180 9.18 -23.53 -0.38
N MET A 181 10.37 -23.51 -0.99
CA MET A 181 11.39 -22.49 -0.71
C MET A 181 10.91 -21.07 -1.04
N CYS A 182 10.25 -20.88 -2.18
CA CYS A 182 9.69 -19.58 -2.55
C CYS A 182 8.58 -19.14 -1.59
N LEU A 183 7.72 -20.06 -1.14
CA LEU A 183 6.68 -19.74 -0.14
C LEU A 183 7.31 -19.27 1.18
N VAL A 184 8.40 -19.91 1.63
CA VAL A 184 9.14 -19.48 2.83
C VAL A 184 9.73 -18.08 2.64
N ILE A 185 10.34 -17.78 1.49
CA ILE A 185 10.86 -16.44 1.18
C ILE A 185 9.75 -15.39 1.24
N ILE A 186 8.58 -15.69 0.68
CA ILE A 186 7.43 -14.78 0.72
C ILE A 186 6.97 -14.54 2.16
N ILE A 187 6.83 -15.58 2.98
CA ILE A 187 6.43 -15.46 4.40
C ILE A 187 7.43 -14.61 5.20
N MET A 188 8.73 -14.84 4.98
CA MET A 188 9.79 -14.04 5.61
C MET A 188 9.70 -12.57 5.20
N THR A 189 9.39 -12.32 3.92
CA THR A 189 9.25 -10.97 3.38
C THR A 189 8.03 -10.24 3.96
N ILE A 190 6.89 -10.93 4.07
CA ILE A 190 5.68 -10.41 4.74
C ILE A 190 6.00 -10.05 6.20
N THR A 191 6.67 -10.94 6.92
CA THR A 191 7.03 -10.73 8.34
C THR A 191 7.94 -9.52 8.50
N SER A 192 8.94 -9.36 7.62
CA SER A 192 9.83 -8.20 7.59
C SER A 192 9.07 -6.89 7.39
N ASN A 193 8.13 -6.84 6.43
CA ASN A 193 7.31 -5.66 6.18
C ASN A 193 6.43 -5.27 7.38
N VAL A 194 5.84 -6.26 8.07
CA VAL A 194 5.04 -6.01 9.29
C VAL A 194 5.91 -5.43 10.41
N LEU A 195 7.11 -5.97 10.63
CA LEU A 195 8.04 -5.47 11.64
C LEU A 195 8.51 -4.04 11.32
N MET A 196 8.78 -3.75 10.06
CA MET A 196 9.13 -2.41 9.60
C MET A 196 8.04 -1.40 9.88
N PHE A 197 6.79 -1.78 9.63
CA PHE A 197 5.65 -0.93 9.93
C PHE A 197 5.54 -0.63 11.43
N LYS A 198 5.71 -1.65 12.28
CA LYS A 198 5.72 -1.47 13.74
C LYS A 198 6.86 -0.57 14.20
N MET A 199 8.04 -0.66 13.57
CA MET A 199 9.15 0.24 13.83
C MET A 199 8.83 1.68 13.43
N PHE A 200 8.20 1.89 12.28
CA PHE A 200 7.80 3.22 11.82
C PHE A 200 6.89 3.92 12.83
N LEU A 201 5.85 3.22 13.30
CA LEU A 201 4.95 3.73 14.32
C LEU A 201 5.70 4.12 15.60
N LYS A 202 6.56 3.23 16.10
CA LYS A 202 7.34 3.49 17.30
C LYS A 202 8.30 4.68 17.14
N VAL A 203 8.88 4.86 15.95
CA VAL A 203 9.75 6.01 15.65
C VAL A 203 8.95 7.31 15.65
N ILE A 204 7.75 7.33 15.07
CA ILE A 204 6.86 8.48 15.12
C ILE A 204 6.51 8.82 16.57
N ASP A 205 6.07 7.84 17.36
CA ASP A 205 5.69 8.05 18.77
C ASP A 205 6.87 8.60 19.59
N THR A 206 8.07 8.04 19.40
CA THR A 206 9.27 8.50 20.12
C THR A 206 9.65 9.93 19.72
N LEU A 207 9.52 10.28 18.43
CA LEU A 207 9.82 11.62 17.95
C LEU A 207 8.77 12.65 18.40
N SER A 208 7.49 12.28 18.46
CA SER A 208 6.45 13.17 18.98
C SER A 208 6.67 13.47 20.47
N ASP A 209 7.01 12.44 21.26
CA ASP A 209 7.28 12.59 22.69
C ASP A 209 8.50 13.48 22.94
N ASN A 210 9.56 13.32 22.14
CA ASN A 210 10.76 14.16 22.23
C ASN A 210 10.48 15.61 21.83
N TYR A 211 9.70 15.82 20.76
CA TYR A 211 9.33 17.16 20.32
C TYR A 211 8.46 17.89 21.35
N GLU A 212 7.52 17.19 21.99
CA GLU A 212 6.70 17.75 23.08
C GLU A 212 7.56 18.14 24.29
N LYS A 213 8.54 17.30 24.67
CA LYS A 213 9.50 17.63 25.72
C LYS A 213 10.37 18.84 25.39
N GLU A 214 10.83 18.97 24.14
CA GLU A 214 11.63 20.11 23.70
C GLU A 214 10.83 21.42 23.74
N MET A 215 9.55 21.39 23.35
CA MET A 215 8.67 22.56 23.43
C MET A 215 8.44 23.00 24.88
N LEU A 216 8.19 22.05 25.79
CA LEU A 216 8.00 22.34 27.21
C LEU A 216 9.27 22.92 27.88
N LEU A 217 10.46 22.51 27.42
CA LEU A 217 11.74 23.07 27.89
C LEU A 217 12.02 24.48 27.36
N GLN A 218 11.44 24.87 26.21
CA GLN A 218 11.59 26.21 25.65
C GLN A 218 10.59 27.22 26.25
N GLU A 219 9.50 26.75 26.84
CA GLU A 219 8.49 27.58 27.50
C GLU A 219 8.79 27.84 29.01
N ALA A 220 9.74 27.12 29.60
CA ALA A 220 10.16 27.23 31.01
C ALA A 220 11.39 28.13 31.22
#